data_AF-A0A132EPZ6-F1
#
_entry.id   AF-A0A132EPZ6-F1
#
_cell.length_a   1.000
_cell.length_b   1.000
_cell.length_c   1.000
_cell.angle_alpha   90.00
_cell.angle_beta   90.00
_cell.angle_gamma   90.00
#
_symmetry.space_group_name_H-M   'P 1'
#
loop_
_entity.id
_entity.type
_entity.pdbx_description
1 polymer ?
#
loop_
_entity_poly.entity_id
_entity_poly.type
_entity_poly.pdbx_seq_one_letter_code
_entity_poly.pdbx_strand_id
1 'polypeptide(L)'
;MRRLGASDTQRRIHEHDRARRVAVTWMVGVAIVHLLVGAALPWIAASPLLDSYHVGIERHFWATAAPIPARLQQLWWISLLGATLQCLSIWMLALVHLGNRLRRPAVWGWLLAGLLVWAPQDLLMSWRAGIGINIAADVAALAALVPPLVWLWRRDAA
;
A
#
# COMPACT_ATOMS: atom_id res chain seq x y z
N MET A 1 18.07 46.85 12.70
CA MET A 1 18.41 45.72 11.80
C MET A 1 18.47 44.43 12.61
N ARG A 2 17.39 43.62 12.59
CA ARG A 2 17.28 42.36 13.33
C ARG A 2 18.16 41.29 12.67
N ARG A 3 19.13 40.74 13.40
CA ARG A 3 19.85 39.51 13.02
C ARG A 3 18.87 38.33 13.06
N LEU A 4 18.16 38.08 11.96
CA LEU A 4 17.31 36.89 11.79
C LEU A 4 18.03 35.72 11.07
N GLY A 5 19.34 35.81 10.81
CA GLY A 5 19.95 35.03 9.73
C GLY A 5 20.30 33.56 9.99
N ALA A 6 20.81 33.21 11.17
CA ALA A 6 21.49 31.90 11.35
C ALA A 6 20.65 30.86 12.10
N SER A 7 20.03 31.23 13.23
CA SER A 7 19.26 30.29 14.06
C SER A 7 17.98 29.81 13.37
N ASP A 8 17.33 30.69 12.62
CA ASP A 8 16.08 30.40 11.92
C ASP A 8 16.32 29.50 10.69
N THR A 9 17.44 29.70 9.99
CA THR A 9 17.88 28.85 8.88
C THR A 9 18.25 27.45 9.35
N GLN A 10 19.00 27.33 10.44
CA GLN A 10 19.41 26.03 10.99
C GLN A 10 18.21 25.25 11.55
N ARG A 11 17.24 25.94 12.17
CA ARG A 11 15.96 25.35 12.59
C ARG A 11 15.19 24.79 11.41
N ARG A 12 15.04 25.54 10.32
CA ARG A 12 14.36 25.08 9.09
C ARG A 12 15.04 23.83 8.50
N ILE A 13 16.37 23.80 8.42
CA ILE A 13 17.11 22.62 7.94
C ILE A 13 16.81 21.39 8.82
N HIS A 14 16.88 21.54 10.14
CA HIS A 14 16.59 20.43 11.06
C HIS A 14 15.15 19.93 10.98
N GLU A 15 14.18 20.84 10.87
CA GLU A 15 12.77 20.50 10.70
C GLU A 15 12.53 19.76 9.38
N HIS A 16 13.17 20.20 8.29
CA HIS A 16 13.08 19.56 6.98
C HIS A 16 13.66 18.14 6.99
N ASP A 17 14.82 17.96 7.63
CA ASP A 17 15.45 16.66 7.78
C ASP A 17 14.62 15.73 8.66
N ARG A 18 13.99 16.26 9.71
CA ARG A 18 13.08 15.51 10.58
C ARG A 18 11.84 15.06 9.82
N ALA A 19 11.19 15.95 9.07
CA ALA A 19 10.00 15.64 8.28
C ALA A 19 10.30 14.53 7.26
N ARG A 20 11.45 14.61 6.57
CA ARG A 20 11.88 13.54 5.65
C ARG A 20 12.05 12.21 6.36
N ARG A 21 12.76 12.18 7.49
CA ARG A 21 12.95 10.95 8.27
C ARG A 21 11.63 10.32 8.67
N VAL A 22 10.65 11.12 9.09
CA VAL A 22 9.30 10.63 9.44
C VAL A 22 8.63 10.02 8.22
N ALA A 23 8.60 10.72 7.08
CA ALA A 23 7.99 10.21 5.85
C ALA A 23 8.63 8.90 5.36
N VAL A 24 9.96 8.81 5.36
CA VAL A 24 10.67 7.59 4.94
C VAL A 24 10.42 6.45 5.93
N THR A 25 10.46 6.71 7.24
CA THR A 25 10.20 5.69 8.27
C THR A 25 8.76 5.18 8.16
N TRP A 26 7.81 6.07 7.90
CA TRP A 26 6.42 5.69 7.60
C TRP A 26 6.33 4.77 6.39
N MET A 27 6.96 5.14 5.27
CA MET A 27 6.96 4.31 4.06
C MET A 27 7.58 2.93 4.29
N VAL A 28 8.66 2.83 5.08
CA VAL A 28 9.23 1.55 5.50
C VAL A 28 8.23 0.76 6.33
N GLY A 29 7.60 1.39 7.32
CA GLY A 29 6.57 0.76 8.16
C GLY A 29 5.41 0.22 7.35
N VAL A 30 4.89 1.00 6.40
CA VAL A 30 3.81 0.56 5.49
C VAL A 30 4.26 -0.64 4.67
N ALA A 31 5.46 -0.63 4.08
CA ALA A 31 5.97 -1.77 3.33
C ALA A 31 6.15 -3.03 4.19
N ILE A 32 6.59 -2.89 5.45
CA ILE A 32 6.66 -4.00 6.41
C ILE A 32 5.26 -4.55 6.72
N VAL A 33 4.26 -3.68 6.93
CA VAL A 33 2.88 -4.13 7.15
C VAL A 33 2.37 -4.93 5.96
N HIS A 34 2.60 -4.48 4.73
CA HIS A 34 2.21 -5.24 3.53
C HIS A 34 2.93 -6.60 3.46
N LEU A 35 4.22 -6.64 3.80
CA LEU A 35 5.00 -7.88 3.85
C LEU A 35 4.40 -8.87 4.85
N LEU A 36 4.09 -8.41 6.06
CA LEU A 36 3.52 -9.23 7.12
C LEU A 36 2.09 -9.70 6.79
N VAL A 37 1.25 -8.83 6.24
CA VAL A 37 -0.08 -9.20 5.76
C VAL A 37 0.04 -10.27 4.67
N GLY A 38 0.93 -10.07 3.70
CA GLY A 38 1.16 -11.05 2.64
C GLY A 38 1.67 -12.39 3.17
N ALA A 39 2.50 -12.39 4.21
CA ALA A 39 2.94 -13.60 4.87
C ALA A 39 1.83 -14.30 5.67
N ALA A 40 0.87 -13.54 6.21
CA ALA A 40 -0.24 -14.07 6.99
C ALA A 40 -1.35 -14.67 6.12
N LEU A 41 -1.62 -14.09 4.93
CA LEU A 41 -2.76 -14.46 4.07
C LEU A 41 -2.93 -15.97 3.83
N PRO A 42 -1.90 -16.76 3.49
CA PRO A 42 -2.05 -18.20 3.28
C PRO A 42 -2.56 -18.96 4.52
N TRP A 43 -2.22 -18.47 5.71
CA TRP A 43 -2.55 -19.12 6.98
C TRP A 43 -3.94 -18.73 7.49
N ILE A 44 -4.43 -17.56 7.09
CA ILE A 44 -5.74 -17.05 7.50
C ILE A 44 -6.79 -17.18 6.40
N ALA A 45 -6.44 -17.65 5.20
CA ALA A 45 -7.36 -17.75 4.07
C ALA A 45 -8.64 -18.51 4.43
N ALA A 46 -8.54 -19.60 5.19
CA ALA A 46 -9.69 -20.41 5.61
C ALA A 46 -10.26 -20.00 6.99
N SER A 47 -9.81 -18.88 7.56
CA SER A 47 -10.24 -18.41 8.87
C SER A 47 -11.66 -17.85 8.83
N PRO A 48 -12.44 -17.98 9.92
CA PRO A 48 -13.74 -17.31 10.05
C PRO A 48 -13.70 -15.79 9.86
N LEU A 49 -12.52 -15.17 10.04
CA LEU A 49 -12.31 -13.74 9.77
C LEU A 49 -12.64 -13.34 8.33
N LEU A 50 -12.52 -14.27 7.38
CA LEU A 50 -12.77 -14.05 5.95
C LEU A 50 -14.09 -14.66 5.47
N ASP A 51 -14.92 -15.23 6.35
CA ASP A 51 -16.16 -15.89 5.93
C ASP A 51 -17.12 -14.93 5.23
N SER A 52 -17.29 -13.72 5.75
CA SER A 52 -18.14 -12.70 5.11
C SER A 52 -17.58 -12.26 3.76
N TYR A 53 -16.26 -12.24 3.61
CA TYR A 53 -15.62 -11.93 2.33
C TYR A 53 -15.92 -13.03 1.30
N HIS A 54 -15.72 -14.29 1.67
CA HIS A 54 -15.98 -15.42 0.80
C HIS A 54 -17.46 -15.52 0.39
N VAL A 55 -18.36 -15.41 1.35
CA VAL A 55 -19.81 -15.43 1.10
C VAL A 55 -20.23 -14.24 0.24
N GLY A 56 -19.60 -13.08 0.41
CA GLY A 56 -19.82 -11.91 -0.44
C GLY A 56 -19.50 -12.19 -1.91
N ILE A 57 -18.35 -12.80 -2.18
CA ILE A 57 -17.95 -13.23 -3.54
C ILE A 57 -18.93 -14.27 -4.07
N GLU A 58 -19.25 -15.29 -3.28
CA GLU A 58 -20.15 -16.37 -3.68
C GLU A 58 -21.53 -15.84 -4.11
N ARG A 59 -22.10 -14.90 -3.34
CA ARG A 59 -23.39 -14.28 -3.66
C ARG A 59 -23.35 -13.40 -4.90
N HIS A 60 -22.18 -12.89 -5.29
CA HIS A 60 -22.05 -12.11 -6.52
C HIS A 60 -22.15 -13.00 -7.76
N PHE A 61 -21.56 -14.20 -7.71
CA PHE A 61 -21.48 -15.09 -8.87
C PHE A 61 -22.61 -16.14 -8.93
N TRP A 62 -23.20 -16.51 -7.79
CA TRP A 62 -24.24 -17.52 -7.72
C TRP A 62 -25.49 -17.00 -6.99
N ALA A 63 -26.65 -17.13 -7.62
CA ALA A 63 -27.94 -16.79 -7.01
C ALA A 63 -28.40 -17.84 -5.97
N THR A 64 -27.83 -19.04 -6.03
CA THR A 64 -28.06 -20.16 -5.11
C THR A 64 -26.73 -20.56 -4.44
N ALA A 65 -26.71 -21.66 -3.69
CA ALA A 65 -25.48 -22.13 -3.04
C ALA A 65 -24.34 -22.27 -4.06
N ALA A 66 -23.19 -21.65 -3.76
CA ALA A 66 -22.02 -21.75 -4.60
C ALA A 66 -21.48 -23.19 -4.59
N PRO A 67 -20.97 -23.68 -5.74
CA PRO A 67 -20.30 -24.98 -5.79
C PRO A 67 -19.09 -25.03 -4.85
N ILE A 68 -18.87 -26.16 -4.19
CA ILE A 68 -17.72 -26.35 -3.27
C ILE A 68 -16.37 -25.94 -3.90
N PRO A 69 -16.07 -26.26 -5.18
CA PRO A 69 -14.82 -25.84 -5.81
C PRO A 69 -14.62 -24.31 -5.86
N ALA A 70 -15.69 -23.51 -5.88
CA ALA A 70 -15.59 -22.05 -5.87
C ALA A 70 -14.95 -21.53 -4.57
N ARG A 71 -15.30 -22.12 -3.42
CA ARG A 71 -14.66 -21.79 -2.14
C ARG A 71 -13.18 -22.17 -2.16
N LEU A 72 -12.86 -23.38 -2.61
CA LEU A 72 -11.47 -23.83 -2.69
C LEU A 72 -10.62 -22.93 -3.60
N GLN A 73 -11.18 -22.48 -4.71
CA GLN A 73 -10.52 -21.53 -5.62
C GLN A 73 -10.27 -20.18 -4.96
N GLN A 74 -11.22 -19.64 -4.18
CA GLN A 74 -11.01 -18.39 -3.44
C GLN A 74 -9.90 -18.52 -2.38
N LEU A 75 -9.87 -19.61 -1.62
CA LEU A 75 -8.81 -19.88 -0.64
C LEU A 75 -7.43 -19.93 -1.31
N TRP A 76 -7.36 -20.60 -2.47
CA TRP A 76 -6.14 -20.65 -3.27
C TRP A 76 -5.71 -19.26 -3.77
N TRP A 77 -6.65 -18.45 -4.28
CA TRP A 77 -6.37 -17.09 -4.74
C TRP A 77 -5.86 -16.17 -3.63
N ILE A 78 -6.49 -16.18 -2.45
CA ILE A 78 -6.03 -15.37 -1.31
C ILE A 78 -4.61 -15.79 -0.90
N SER A 79 -4.34 -17.09 -0.87
CA SER A 79 -3.01 -17.61 -0.55
C SER A 79 -1.96 -17.18 -1.57
N LEU A 80 -2.29 -17.22 -2.86
CA LEU A 80 -1.41 -16.77 -3.93
C LEU A 80 -1.16 -15.26 -3.88
N LEU A 81 -2.19 -14.48 -3.58
CA LEU A 81 -2.08 -13.03 -3.39
C LEU A 81 -1.10 -12.69 -2.26
N GLY A 82 -1.03 -13.53 -1.22
CA GLY A 82 -0.04 -13.40 -0.16
C GLY A 82 1.40 -13.37 -0.67
N ALA A 83 1.78 -14.27 -1.57
CA ALA A 83 3.12 -14.29 -2.17
C ALA A 83 3.37 -13.05 -3.05
N THR A 84 2.37 -12.63 -3.83
CA THR A 84 2.44 -11.41 -4.65
C THR A 84 2.66 -10.16 -3.79
N LEU A 85 1.92 -10.04 -2.69
CA LEU A 85 2.01 -8.91 -1.77
C LEU A 85 3.37 -8.86 -1.07
N GLN A 86 3.93 -10.02 -0.70
CA GLN A 86 5.28 -10.09 -0.15
C GLN A 86 6.33 -9.62 -1.17
N CYS A 87 6.26 -10.12 -2.42
CA CYS A 87 7.16 -9.70 -3.50
C CYS A 87 7.08 -8.18 -3.73
N LEU A 88 5.88 -7.63 -3.86
CA LEU A 88 5.65 -6.19 -3.98
C LEU A 88 6.28 -5.43 -2.81
N SER A 89 6.11 -5.92 -1.59
CA SER A 89 6.64 -5.28 -0.38
C SER A 89 8.16 -5.23 -0.34
N ILE A 90 8.84 -6.27 -0.85
CA ILE A 90 10.29 -6.26 -1.01
C ILE A 90 10.72 -5.17 -1.99
N TRP A 91 10.04 -5.06 -3.14
CA TRP A 91 10.31 -3.98 -4.10
C TRP A 91 10.04 -2.59 -3.50
N MET A 92 8.97 -2.45 -2.73
CA MET A 92 8.68 -1.21 -1.99
C MET A 92 9.82 -0.86 -1.04
N LEU A 93 10.29 -1.80 -0.21
CA LEU A 93 11.42 -1.57 0.69
C LEU A 93 12.69 -1.16 -0.05
N ALA A 94 13.01 -1.85 -1.15
CA ALA A 94 14.14 -1.52 -1.99
C ALA A 94 14.03 -0.10 -2.58
N LEU A 95 12.87 0.27 -3.14
CA LEU A 95 12.64 1.60 -3.70
C LEU A 95 12.62 2.69 -2.64
N VAL A 96 12.08 2.44 -1.45
CA VAL A 96 12.13 3.39 -0.32
C VAL A 96 13.58 3.59 0.13
N HIS A 97 14.37 2.51 0.21
CA HIS A 97 15.79 2.58 0.53
C HIS A 97 16.56 3.40 -0.52
N LEU A 98 16.36 3.09 -1.81
CA LEU A 98 16.99 3.78 -2.93
C LEU A 98 16.56 5.24 -3.01
N GLY A 99 15.27 5.54 -2.83
CA GLY A 99 14.75 6.90 -2.85
C GLY A 99 15.33 7.74 -1.71
N ASN A 100 15.48 7.15 -0.52
CA ASN A 100 16.12 7.83 0.59
C ASN A 100 17.62 8.12 0.31
N ARG A 101 18.35 7.14 -0.25
CA ARG A 101 19.78 7.23 -0.58
C ARG A 101 20.07 8.20 -1.73
N LEU A 102 19.40 8.00 -2.86
CA LEU A 102 19.69 8.70 -4.12
C LEU A 102 19.05 10.08 -4.18
N ARG A 103 17.99 10.33 -3.39
CA ARG A 103 17.22 11.59 -3.42
C ARG A 103 16.80 12.00 -4.82
N ARG A 104 16.39 11.02 -5.64
CA ARG A 104 15.92 11.24 -7.01
C ARG A 104 14.40 11.14 -7.04
N PRO A 105 13.68 12.14 -7.60
CA PRO A 105 12.23 12.16 -7.60
C PRO A 105 11.66 10.95 -8.38
N ALA A 106 12.35 10.51 -9.43
CA ALA A 106 11.95 9.36 -10.23
C ALA A 106 11.73 8.08 -9.41
N VAL A 107 12.47 7.87 -8.30
CA VAL A 107 12.30 6.65 -7.48
C VAL A 107 10.94 6.65 -6.77
N TRP A 108 10.52 7.78 -6.20
CA TRP A 108 9.18 7.94 -5.63
C TRP A 108 8.10 7.89 -6.73
N GLY A 109 8.43 8.44 -7.90
CA GLY A 109 7.58 8.40 -9.09
C GLY A 109 7.23 6.98 -9.53
N TRP A 110 8.16 6.02 -9.45
CA TRP A 110 7.87 4.62 -9.77
C TRP A 110 6.89 3.95 -8.80
N LEU A 111 6.95 4.28 -7.51
CA LEU A 111 5.95 3.82 -6.53
C LEU A 111 4.57 4.41 -6.83
N LEU A 112 4.50 5.71 -7.15
CA LEU A 112 3.25 6.37 -7.55
C LEU A 112 2.69 5.78 -8.85
N ALA A 113 3.54 5.53 -9.85
CA ALA A 113 3.13 4.92 -11.12
C ALA A 113 2.52 3.53 -10.90
N GLY A 114 3.13 2.71 -10.03
CA GLY A 114 2.56 1.42 -9.64
C GLY A 114 1.15 1.56 -9.04
N LEU A 115 0.95 2.51 -8.13
CA LEU A 115 -0.36 2.78 -7.52
C LEU A 115 -1.39 3.26 -8.55
N LEU A 116 -0.98 4.12 -9.49
CA LEU A 116 -1.86 4.61 -10.56
C LEU A 116 -2.29 3.52 -11.52
N VAL A 117 -1.45 2.50 -11.76
CA VAL A 117 -1.82 1.35 -12.60
C VAL A 117 -2.73 0.40 -11.83
N TRP A 118 -2.38 0.08 -10.59
CA TRP A 118 -3.08 -0.92 -9.79
C TRP A 118 -4.45 -0.43 -9.29
N ALA A 119 -4.48 0.68 -8.55
CA ALA A 119 -5.65 1.03 -7.74
C ALA A 119 -6.93 1.31 -8.54
N PRO A 120 -6.90 1.99 -9.72
CA PRO A 120 -8.12 2.22 -10.47
C PRO A 120 -8.79 0.93 -10.94
N GLN A 121 -7.99 -0.08 -11.31
CA GLN A 121 -8.49 -1.36 -11.77
C GLN A 121 -9.07 -2.16 -10.61
N ASP A 122 -8.36 -2.25 -9.48
CA ASP A 122 -8.79 -3.00 -8.31
C ASP A 122 -10.09 -2.44 -7.72
N LEU A 123 -10.14 -1.11 -7.54
CA LEU A 123 -11.33 -0.40 -7.07
C LEU A 123 -12.53 -0.59 -8.00
N LEU A 124 -12.31 -0.50 -9.33
CA LEU A 124 -13.39 -0.66 -10.30
C LEU A 124 -13.98 -2.08 -10.29
N MET A 125 -13.12 -3.10 -10.23
CA MET A 125 -13.60 -4.49 -10.20
C MET A 125 -14.29 -4.79 -8.87
N SER A 126 -13.73 -4.33 -7.76
CA SER A 126 -14.33 -4.48 -6.42
C SER A 126 -15.68 -3.77 -6.30
N TRP A 127 -15.82 -2.58 -6.89
CA TRP A 127 -17.09 -1.85 -6.96
C TRP A 127 -18.13 -2.60 -7.78
N ARG A 128 -17.77 -3.10 -8.98
CA ARG A 128 -18.68 -3.91 -9.82
C ARG A 128 -19.13 -5.19 -9.14
N ALA A 129 -18.24 -5.79 -8.33
CA ALA A 129 -18.53 -6.99 -7.56
C ALA A 129 -19.29 -6.73 -6.26
N GLY A 130 -19.44 -5.47 -5.83
CA GLY A 130 -20.05 -5.10 -4.55
C GLY A 130 -19.22 -5.50 -3.32
N ILE A 131 -17.91 -5.73 -3.49
CA ILE A 131 -17.02 -6.20 -2.43
C ILE A 131 -16.44 -4.99 -1.69
N GLY A 132 -17.22 -4.44 -0.75
CA GLY A 132 -16.86 -3.20 -0.04
C GLY A 132 -15.56 -3.27 0.77
N ILE A 133 -15.20 -4.45 1.29
CA ILE A 133 -13.96 -4.61 2.07
C ILE A 133 -12.69 -4.39 1.23
N ASN A 134 -12.70 -4.79 -0.04
CA ASN A 134 -11.59 -4.53 -0.96
C ASN A 134 -11.42 -3.02 -1.18
N ILE A 135 -12.52 -2.32 -1.45
CA ILE A 135 -12.52 -0.87 -1.62
C ILE A 135 -11.97 -0.18 -0.38
N ALA A 136 -12.41 -0.60 0.80
CA ALA A 136 -11.93 -0.05 2.07
C ALA A 136 -10.42 -0.29 2.26
N ALA A 137 -9.94 -1.50 1.97
CA ALA A 137 -8.52 -1.84 2.04
C ALA A 137 -7.68 -1.01 1.05
N ASP A 138 -8.14 -0.86 -0.19
CA ASP A 138 -7.47 -0.09 -1.23
C ASP A 138 -7.38 1.39 -0.88
N VAL A 139 -8.49 1.98 -0.42
CA VAL A 139 -8.52 3.38 0.02
C VAL A 139 -7.59 3.59 1.20
N ALA A 140 -7.54 2.67 2.16
CA ALA A 140 -6.61 2.73 3.29
C ALA A 140 -5.14 2.66 2.83
N ALA A 141 -4.82 1.76 1.89
CA ALA A 141 -3.48 1.65 1.32
C ALA A 141 -3.07 2.93 0.58
N LEU A 142 -3.96 3.47 -0.26
CA LEU A 142 -3.73 4.74 -0.97
C LEU A 142 -3.53 5.92 -0.01
N ALA A 143 -4.37 6.02 1.03
CA ALA A 143 -4.24 7.07 2.04
C ALA A 143 -2.91 6.96 2.82
N ALA A 144 -2.41 5.75 3.06
CA ALA A 144 -1.14 5.53 3.71
C ALA A 144 0.07 5.84 2.81
N LEU A 145 -0.04 5.61 1.50
CA LEU A 145 1.09 5.68 0.57
C LEU A 145 1.17 7.00 -0.19
N VAL A 146 0.05 7.50 -0.73
CA VAL A 146 0.05 8.62 -1.68
C VAL A 146 0.55 9.93 -1.04
N PRO A 147 0.06 10.36 0.14
CA PRO A 147 0.52 11.63 0.73
C PRO A 147 2.03 11.71 0.96
N PRO A 148 2.70 10.75 1.65
CA PRO A 148 4.14 10.80 1.84
C PRO A 148 4.91 10.65 0.52
N LEU A 149 4.43 9.83 -0.43
CA LEU A 149 5.07 9.68 -1.74
C LEU A 149 5.05 10.97 -2.56
N VAL A 150 3.90 11.63 -2.66
CA VAL A 150 3.77 12.91 -3.37
C VAL A 150 4.65 13.96 -2.70
N TRP A 151 4.67 14.01 -1.37
CA TRP A 151 5.52 14.94 -0.64
C TRP A 151 7.01 14.69 -0.91
N LEU A 152 7.48 13.44 -0.84
CA LEU A 152 8.87 13.05 -1.13
C LEU A 152 9.25 13.34 -2.58
N TRP A 153 8.35 13.06 -3.53
CA TRP A 153 8.54 13.33 -4.95
C TRP A 153 8.74 14.83 -5.21
N ARG A 154 7.86 15.69 -4.68
CA ARG A 154 7.98 17.15 -4.82
C ARG A 154 9.24 17.67 -4.16
N ARG A 155 9.61 17.11 -3.00
CA ARG A 155 10.80 17.50 -2.23
C ARG A 155 12.10 17.24 -2.99
N ASP A 156 12.19 16.11 -3.68
CA ASP A 156 13.40 15.71 -4.43
C ASP A 156 13.40 16.25 -5.87
N ALA A 157 12.28 16.81 -6.34
CA ALA A 157 12.17 17.51 -7.63
C ALA A 157 12.48 19.02 -7.55
N ALA A 158 12.49 19.59 -6.36
CA ALA A 158 12.81 20.99 -6.08
C ALA A 158 14.31 21.17 -5.79
#